data_AF-A0A5N6R2I9-F1
#
_entry.id   AF-A0A5N6R2I9-F1
#
_cell.length_a   1.000
_cell.length_b   1.000
_cell.length_c   1.000
_cell.angle_alpha   90.00
_cell.angle_beta   90.00
_cell.angle_gamma   90.00
#
_symmetry.space_group_name_H-M   'P 1'
#
loop_
_entity.id
_entity.type
_entity.pdbx_description
1 polymer ?
#
loop_
_entity_poly.entity_id
_entity_poly.type
_entity_poly.pdbx_seq_one_letter_code
_entity_poly.pdbx_strand_id
1 'polypeptide(L)'
;MRLGSNPASFVARYREKETINEGVVFRRRMTGLTLEELKKRMAEFAKERDWDQFHSPRNLLLALVGEVGELSEIFQWKGEVPRGLPDWKDEEKQHLGEELSDVLLYLVRLSDICGVDLGEAALRKIELNAVKYPVNGSSKKAKHTQNGAADNNNDNFNGGVTGISNSDS
;
A
#
# COMPACT_ATOMS: atom_id res chain seq x y z
N MET A 1 4.76 -26.20 -21.78
CA MET A 1 4.01 -25.02 -21.33
C MET A 1 4.91 -24.24 -20.37
N ARG A 2 5.53 -23.13 -20.82
CA ARG A 2 6.41 -22.31 -19.98
C ARG A 2 5.55 -21.29 -19.25
N LEU A 3 5.53 -21.38 -17.92
CA LEU A 3 4.87 -20.43 -17.03
C LEU A 3 5.52 -19.05 -17.20
N GLY A 4 4.67 -18.02 -17.21
CA GLY A 4 5.01 -16.64 -17.46
C GLY A 4 6.03 -16.08 -16.48
N SER A 5 6.77 -15.07 -16.95
CA SER A 5 7.81 -14.37 -16.22
C SER A 5 7.35 -13.87 -14.85
N ASN A 6 8.15 -14.17 -13.83
CA ASN A 6 7.94 -13.75 -12.44
C ASN A 6 7.95 -12.20 -12.34
N PRO A 7 6.96 -11.54 -11.71
CA PRO A 7 6.96 -10.09 -11.50
C PRO A 7 8.23 -9.56 -10.81
N ALA A 8 8.80 -10.32 -9.87
CA ALA A 8 10.05 -9.96 -9.17
C ALA A 8 11.30 -10.00 -10.07
N SER A 9 11.25 -10.75 -11.19
CA SER A 9 12.36 -10.77 -12.16
C SER A 9 12.43 -9.53 -13.06
N PHE A 10 11.42 -8.65 -12.98
CA PHE A 10 11.35 -7.45 -13.81
C PHE A 10 12.12 -6.28 -13.20
N VAL A 11 12.10 -6.15 -11.87
CA VAL A 11 12.88 -5.16 -11.10
C VAL A 11 14.35 -5.56 -11.02
N ALA A 12 14.62 -6.84 -10.70
CA ALA A 12 15.97 -7.38 -10.65
C ALA A 12 16.73 -7.33 -12.01
N ARG A 13 16.04 -7.38 -13.16
CA ARG A 13 16.67 -7.21 -14.49
C ARG A 13 17.13 -5.78 -14.79
N TYR A 14 16.65 -4.79 -14.03
CA TYR A 14 17.04 -3.39 -14.21
C TYR A 14 18.26 -2.99 -13.35
N ARG A 15 18.68 -3.86 -12.42
CA ARG A 15 19.91 -3.68 -11.61
C ARG A 15 21.20 -3.82 -12.41
N GLU A 16 21.14 -4.34 -13.64
CA GLU A 16 22.25 -4.42 -14.58
C GLU A 16 21.88 -3.77 -15.92
N LYS A 17 22.11 -2.45 -16.05
CA LYS A 17 22.60 -1.73 -17.26
C LYS A 17 22.16 -0.27 -17.23
N GLU A 18 22.93 0.58 -16.57
CA GLU A 18 23.19 1.92 -17.09
C GLU A 18 24.67 2.27 -16.92
N THR A 19 25.43 2.12 -18.00
CA THR A 19 26.57 2.98 -18.27
C THR A 19 26.01 4.37 -18.54
N ILE A 20 26.04 5.20 -17.50
CA ILE A 20 25.66 6.62 -17.51
C ILE A 20 26.43 7.38 -18.59
N ASN A 21 25.72 7.81 -19.63
CA ASN A 21 26.19 8.86 -20.53
C ASN A 21 26.02 10.22 -19.82
N GLU A 22 27.14 10.90 -19.60
CA GLU A 22 27.21 12.23 -19.03
C GLU A 22 26.44 13.24 -19.89
N GLY A 23 25.34 13.79 -19.36
CA GLY A 23 24.64 14.86 -20.05
C GLY A 23 23.34 15.26 -19.35
N VAL A 24 23.38 16.43 -18.71
CA VAL A 24 22.25 17.15 -18.07
C VAL A 24 21.96 16.76 -16.62
N VAL A 25 22.89 17.14 -15.75
CA VAL A 25 22.63 17.32 -14.31
C VAL A 25 21.73 18.56 -14.15
N PHE A 26 20.40 18.37 -14.20
CA PHE A 26 19.45 19.40 -13.81
C PHE A 26 19.39 19.48 -12.28
N ARG A 27 20.40 20.11 -11.68
CA ARG A 27 20.47 20.38 -10.24
C ARG A 27 19.51 21.52 -9.88
N ARG A 28 18.19 21.31 -10.03
CA ARG A 28 17.19 22.17 -9.40
C ARG A 28 17.13 21.77 -7.93
N ARG A 29 17.45 22.70 -7.01
CA ARG A 29 16.98 22.62 -5.61
C ARG A 29 15.46 22.50 -5.66
N MET A 30 14.95 21.28 -5.56
CA MET A 30 13.52 21.00 -5.66
C MET A 30 12.97 20.98 -4.24
N THR A 31 12.41 22.11 -3.81
CA THR A 31 11.56 22.15 -2.62
C THR A 31 10.32 21.29 -2.87
N GLY A 32 10.22 20.17 -2.13
CA GLY A 32 9.02 19.34 -1.97
C GLY A 32 8.51 18.63 -3.23
N LEU A 33 9.05 17.44 -3.53
CA LEU A 33 8.38 16.51 -4.44
C LEU A 33 7.09 15.99 -3.77
N THR A 34 5.94 16.11 -4.43
CA THR A 34 4.63 15.67 -3.89
C THR A 34 4.28 14.26 -4.40
N LEU A 35 3.34 13.59 -3.71
CA LEU A 35 2.81 12.29 -4.17
C LEU A 35 2.11 12.41 -5.53
N GLU A 36 1.42 13.53 -5.80
CA GLU A 36 0.81 13.80 -7.10
C GLU A 36 1.85 13.96 -8.22
N GLU A 37 2.95 14.65 -7.94
CA GLU A 37 4.05 14.78 -8.91
C GLU A 37 4.73 13.44 -9.18
N LEU A 38 4.92 12.60 -8.15
CA LEU A 38 5.40 11.23 -8.31
C LEU A 38 4.46 10.40 -9.18
N LYS A 39 3.17 10.37 -8.84
CA LYS A 39 2.14 9.67 -9.59
C LYS A 39 2.17 10.08 -11.07
N LYS A 40 2.22 11.38 -11.36
CA LYS A 40 2.27 11.89 -12.73
C LYS A 40 3.51 11.39 -13.49
N ARG A 41 4.70 11.54 -12.92
CA ARG A 41 5.96 11.09 -13.55
C ARG A 41 5.96 9.58 -13.79
N MET A 42 5.43 8.81 -12.86
CA MET A 42 5.32 7.35 -13.01
C MET A 42 4.34 6.96 -14.11
N ALA A 43 3.20 7.64 -14.22
CA ALA A 43 2.23 7.40 -15.28
C ALA A 43 2.81 7.74 -16.66
N GLU A 44 3.53 8.86 -16.78
CA GLU A 44 4.24 9.25 -17.99
C GLU A 44 5.30 8.20 -18.38
N PHE A 45 6.14 7.80 -17.42
CA PHE A 45 7.18 6.79 -17.62
C PHE A 45 6.63 5.43 -18.09
N ALA A 46 5.51 4.99 -17.50
CA ALA A 46 4.83 3.75 -17.86
C ALA A 46 4.22 3.82 -19.26
N LYS A 47 3.59 4.95 -19.60
CA LYS A 47 2.97 5.18 -20.91
C LYS A 47 4.01 5.20 -22.03
N GLU A 48 5.15 5.86 -21.83
CA GLU A 48 6.24 5.91 -22.82
C GLU A 48 6.78 4.52 -23.19
N ARG A 49 6.65 3.55 -22.29
CA ARG A 49 7.18 2.19 -22.45
C ARG A 49 6.10 1.15 -22.74
N ASP A 50 4.85 1.58 -22.89
CA ASP A 50 3.69 0.70 -23.06
C ASP A 50 3.53 -0.33 -21.92
N TRP A 51 3.86 0.08 -20.69
CA TRP A 51 3.88 -0.80 -19.52
C TRP A 51 2.54 -0.94 -18.81
N ASP A 52 1.53 -0.13 -19.19
CA ASP A 52 0.20 -0.18 -18.58
C ASP A 52 -0.43 -1.58 -18.66
N GLN A 53 -0.10 -2.38 -19.68
CA GLN A 53 -0.56 -3.76 -19.84
C GLN A 53 -0.14 -4.71 -18.69
N PHE A 54 0.96 -4.40 -17.99
CA PHE A 54 1.48 -5.24 -16.90
C PHE A 54 1.02 -4.76 -15.51
N HIS A 55 0.46 -3.54 -15.43
CA HIS A 55 0.10 -2.84 -14.21
C HIS A 55 -1.31 -3.17 -13.67
N SER A 56 -1.65 -4.46 -13.61
CA SER A 56 -2.83 -4.87 -12.83
C SER A 56 -2.61 -4.66 -11.33
N PRO A 57 -3.66 -4.35 -10.53
CA PRO A 57 -3.51 -4.15 -9.08
C PRO A 57 -2.80 -5.30 -8.37
N ARG A 58 -3.11 -6.55 -8.75
CA ARG A 58 -2.47 -7.74 -8.18
C ARG A 58 -0.97 -7.79 -8.48
N ASN A 59 -0.56 -7.47 -9.70
CA ASN A 59 0.86 -7.52 -10.08
C ASN A 59 1.66 -6.45 -9.35
N LEU A 60 1.10 -5.23 -9.25
CA LEU A 60 1.73 -4.13 -8.51
C LEU A 60 1.85 -4.45 -7.02
N LEU A 61 0.83 -5.08 -6.42
CA LEU A 61 0.90 -5.54 -5.03
C LEU A 61 2.00 -6.60 -4.83
N LEU A 62 2.13 -7.56 -5.76
CA LEU A 62 3.17 -8.58 -5.66
C LEU A 62 4.57 -7.99 -5.84
N ALA A 63 4.74 -7.01 -6.73
CA ALA A 63 5.99 -6.27 -6.86
C ALA A 63 6.34 -5.50 -5.58
N LEU A 64 5.37 -4.76 -5.00
CA LEU A 64 5.52 -4.07 -3.72
C LEU A 64 6.00 -5.01 -2.61
N VAL A 65 5.43 -6.22 -2.52
CA VAL A 65 5.86 -7.22 -1.53
C VAL A 65 7.30 -7.68 -1.78
N GLY A 66 7.72 -7.78 -3.05
CA GLY A 66 9.10 -8.05 -3.44
C GLY A 66 10.06 -7.00 -2.88
N GLU A 67 9.79 -5.72 -3.15
CA GLU A 67 10.65 -4.61 -2.66
C GLU A 67 10.69 -4.51 -1.13
N VAL A 68 9.58 -4.81 -0.45
CA VAL A 68 9.59 -4.90 1.02
C VAL A 68 10.49 -6.06 1.49
N GLY A 69 10.57 -7.15 0.72
CA GLY A 69 11.51 -8.23 0.92
C GLY A 69 12.96 -7.77 0.78
N GLU A 70 13.31 -7.13 -0.34
CA GLU A 70 14.66 -6.58 -0.58
C GLU A 70 15.06 -5.56 0.50
N LEU A 71 14.16 -4.65 0.86
CA LEU A 71 14.34 -3.74 2.00
C LEU A 71 14.62 -4.50 3.31
N SER A 72 13.90 -5.59 3.56
CA SER A 72 14.09 -6.41 4.77
C SER A 72 15.44 -7.12 4.78
N GLU A 73 15.95 -7.53 3.63
CA GLU A 73 17.26 -8.20 3.50
C GLU A 73 18.42 -7.31 3.97
N ILE A 74 18.30 -5.98 3.84
CA ILE A 74 19.29 -5.02 4.35
C ILE A 74 19.44 -5.12 5.87
N PHE A 75 18.34 -5.38 6.58
CA PHE A 75 18.31 -5.39 8.05
C PHE A 75 18.42 -6.80 8.64
N GLN A 76 18.19 -7.87 7.87
CA GLN A 76 17.98 -9.22 8.39
C GLN A 76 19.12 -9.76 9.30
N TRP A 77 20.36 -9.31 9.07
CA TRP A 77 21.55 -9.73 9.84
C TRP A 77 22.11 -8.61 10.74
N LYS A 78 21.43 -7.47 10.81
CA LYS A 78 21.82 -6.37 11.70
C LYS A 78 21.24 -6.67 13.10
N GLY A 79 22.02 -6.39 14.13
CA GLY A 79 21.53 -6.38 15.51
C GLY A 79 20.63 -5.16 15.76
N GLU A 80 20.71 -4.58 16.96
CA GLU A 80 20.06 -3.28 17.19
C GLU A 80 20.65 -2.22 16.27
N VAL A 81 19.79 -1.58 15.45
CA VAL A 81 20.20 -0.53 14.52
C VAL A 81 19.91 0.83 15.15
N PRO A 82 20.93 1.64 15.50
CA PRO A 82 20.73 2.94 16.10
C PRO A 82 20.09 3.94 15.12
N ARG A 83 19.30 4.87 15.66
CA ARG A 83 18.69 5.96 14.89
C ARG A 83 19.78 6.75 14.16
N GLY A 84 19.54 7.02 12.87
CA GLY A 84 20.44 7.84 12.05
C GLY A 84 21.60 7.07 11.43
N LEU A 85 21.71 5.75 11.68
CA LEU A 85 22.65 4.86 11.00
C LEU A 85 24.11 5.35 11.06
N PRO A 86 24.65 5.74 12.24
CA PRO A 86 26.01 6.26 12.38
C PRO A 86 27.08 5.29 11.88
N ASP A 87 26.88 3.99 12.08
CA ASP A 87 27.86 2.94 11.76
C ASP A 87 27.71 2.37 10.34
N TRP A 88 26.79 2.93 9.54
CA TRP A 88 26.55 2.48 8.17
C TRP A 88 27.41 3.27 7.20
N LYS A 89 27.99 2.55 6.24
CA LYS A 89 28.70 3.14 5.10
C LYS A 89 27.74 3.88 4.18
N ASP A 90 28.28 4.79 3.37
CA ASP A 90 27.47 5.57 2.44
C ASP A 90 26.81 4.68 1.39
N GLU A 91 27.46 3.60 0.96
CA GLU A 91 26.87 2.63 0.03
C GLU A 91 25.69 1.86 0.64
N GLU A 92 25.74 1.56 1.95
CA GLU A 92 24.63 0.90 2.65
C GLU A 92 23.42 1.85 2.78
N LYS A 93 23.68 3.13 3.06
CA LYS A 93 22.64 4.16 3.13
C LYS A 93 22.03 4.45 1.76
N GLN A 94 22.85 4.43 0.71
CA GLN A 94 22.40 4.58 -0.67
C GLN A 94 21.48 3.42 -1.05
N HIS A 95 21.90 2.18 -0.80
CA HIS A 95 21.10 0.99 -1.08
C HIS A 95 19.78 0.99 -0.27
N LEU A 96 19.82 1.39 1.00
CA LEU A 96 18.60 1.60 1.79
C LEU A 96 17.66 2.64 1.15
N GLY A 97 18.22 3.73 0.64
CA GLY A 97 17.46 4.76 -0.06
C GLY A 97 16.79 4.26 -1.34
N GLU A 98 17.46 3.38 -2.08
CA GLU A 98 16.93 2.72 -3.27
C GLU A 98 15.73 1.83 -2.92
N GLU A 99 15.89 0.89 -1.99
CA GLU A 99 14.79 -0.02 -1.62
C GLU A 99 13.59 0.70 -0.98
N LEU A 100 13.83 1.75 -0.17
CA LEU A 100 12.76 2.61 0.35
C LEU A 100 12.02 3.34 -0.78
N SER A 101 12.75 3.76 -1.81
CA SER A 101 12.17 4.45 -2.97
C SER A 101 11.34 3.48 -3.80
N ASP A 102 11.80 2.25 -4.02
CA ASP A 102 11.06 1.25 -4.80
C ASP A 102 9.73 0.87 -4.12
N VAL A 103 9.74 0.68 -2.80
CA VAL A 103 8.52 0.50 -2.00
C VAL A 103 7.56 1.68 -2.18
N LEU A 104 8.06 2.92 -2.09
CA LEU A 104 7.24 4.13 -2.25
C LEU A 104 6.63 4.20 -3.65
N LEU A 105 7.44 3.99 -4.69
CA LEU A 105 7.02 4.09 -6.09
C LEU A 105 5.93 3.06 -6.40
N TYR A 106 6.11 1.79 -6.02
CA TYR A 106 5.07 0.78 -6.22
C TYR A 106 3.79 1.08 -5.44
N LEU A 107 3.88 1.62 -4.22
CA LEU A 107 2.71 2.02 -3.45
C LEU A 107 1.95 3.17 -4.13
N VAL A 108 2.66 4.20 -4.61
CA VAL A 108 2.07 5.32 -5.35
C VAL A 108 1.39 4.80 -6.62
N ARG A 109 2.07 3.96 -7.41
CA ARG A 109 1.49 3.42 -8.63
C ARG A 109 0.29 2.52 -8.38
N LEU A 110 0.34 1.69 -7.34
CA LEU A 110 -0.80 0.87 -6.93
C LEU A 110 -1.99 1.74 -6.54
N SER A 111 -1.76 2.83 -5.80
CA SER A 111 -2.83 3.77 -5.42
C SER A 111 -3.47 4.44 -6.64
N ASP A 112 -2.66 4.84 -7.62
CA ASP A 112 -3.11 5.44 -8.88
C ASP A 112 -4.02 4.48 -9.66
N ILE A 113 -3.56 3.24 -9.90
CA ILE A 113 -4.34 2.22 -10.62
C ILE A 113 -5.63 1.86 -9.87
N CYS A 114 -5.62 1.88 -8.54
CA CYS A 114 -6.80 1.63 -7.71
C CYS A 114 -7.74 2.83 -7.57
N GLY A 115 -7.38 4.01 -8.11
CA GLY A 115 -8.17 5.24 -7.96
C GLY A 115 -8.23 5.76 -6.53
N VAL A 116 -7.19 5.51 -5.73
CA VAL A 116 -7.08 5.96 -4.34
C VAL A 116 -6.18 7.18 -4.28
N ASP A 117 -6.69 8.29 -3.74
CA ASP A 117 -5.85 9.41 -3.33
C ASP A 117 -5.06 9.01 -2.08
N LEU A 118 -3.78 8.67 -2.28
CA LEU A 118 -2.90 8.19 -1.23
C LEU A 118 -2.61 9.28 -0.18
N GLY A 119 -2.52 10.54 -0.60
CA GLY A 119 -2.27 11.68 0.30
C GLY A 119 -3.43 11.88 1.27
N GLU A 120 -4.65 11.98 0.73
CA GLU A 120 -5.88 12.10 1.53
C GLU A 120 -6.11 10.87 2.41
N ALA A 121 -5.83 9.66 1.90
CA ALA A 121 -5.93 8.44 2.69
C ALA A 121 -4.95 8.42 3.87
N ALA A 122 -3.72 8.89 3.67
CA ALA A 122 -2.71 8.98 4.72
C ALA A 122 -3.08 10.01 5.79
N LEU A 123 -3.54 11.21 5.39
CA LEU A 123 -3.97 12.26 6.32
C LEU A 123 -5.12 11.78 7.21
N ARG A 124 -6.17 11.22 6.60
CA ARG A 124 -7.29 10.61 7.34
C ARG A 124 -6.81 9.52 8.31
N LYS A 125 -5.83 8.71 7.90
CA LYS A 125 -5.29 7.64 8.75
C LYS A 125 -4.54 8.19 9.97
N ILE A 126 -3.82 9.30 9.83
CA ILE A 126 -3.13 9.98 10.94
C ILE A 126 -4.15 10.48 11.97
N GLU A 127 -5.23 11.13 11.52
CA GLU A 127 -6.31 11.59 12.40
C GLU A 127 -6.96 10.44 13.18
N LEU A 128 -7.28 9.34 12.50
CA LEU A 128 -7.82 8.15 13.13
C LEU A 128 -6.85 7.53 14.15
N ASN A 129 -5.55 7.54 13.85
CA ASN A 129 -4.53 7.04 14.77
C ASN A 129 -4.39 7.93 16.01
N ALA A 130 -4.53 9.26 15.88
CA ALA A 130 -4.51 10.19 17.01
C ALA A 130 -5.68 9.96 17.97
N VAL A 131 -6.86 9.63 17.44
CA VAL A 131 -8.02 9.22 18.26
C VAL A 131 -7.77 7.86 18.94
N LYS A 132 -7.15 6.91 18.22
CA LYS A 132 -6.87 5.56 18.74
C LYS A 132 -5.78 5.56 19.82
N TYR A 133 -4.80 6.46 19.74
CA TYR A 133 -3.65 6.56 20.64
C TYR A 133 -3.49 7.99 21.18
N PRO A 134 -4.33 8.40 22.14
CA PRO A 134 -4.29 9.76 22.71
C PRO A 134 -3.04 9.98 23.56
N VAL A 135 -2.51 11.21 23.55
CA VAL A 135 -1.28 11.62 24.27
C VAL A 135 -1.33 11.30 25.77
N ASN A 136 -2.53 11.34 26.38
CA ASN A 136 -2.72 11.14 27.82
C ASN A 136 -3.14 9.72 28.21
N GLY A 137 -2.95 8.72 27.33
CA GLY A 137 -2.93 7.30 27.70
C GLY A 137 -4.26 6.66 28.14
N SER A 138 -5.43 7.28 27.90
CA SER A 138 -6.71 6.62 28.17
C SER A 138 -7.32 6.03 26.91
N SER A 139 -6.83 4.86 26.49
CA SER A 139 -7.47 4.04 25.45
C SER A 139 -8.80 3.49 25.97
N LYS A 140 -9.87 4.30 25.97
CA LYS A 140 -11.20 3.72 26.10
C LYS A 140 -11.42 2.88 24.84
N LYS A 141 -11.40 1.55 24.99
CA LYS A 141 -11.80 0.60 23.94
C LYS A 141 -13.12 1.07 23.34
N ALA A 142 -13.08 1.63 22.13
CA ALA A 142 -14.29 1.91 21.38
C ALA A 142 -14.97 0.57 21.09
N LYS A 143 -16.02 0.25 21.86
CA LYS A 143 -16.89 -0.88 21.57
C LYS A 143 -17.50 -0.61 20.21
N HIS A 144 -17.16 -1.44 19.22
CA HIS A 144 -17.85 -1.47 17.95
C HIS A 144 -19.27 -1.96 18.23
N THR A 145 -20.20 -1.02 18.41
CA THR A 145 -21.62 -1.33 18.44
C THR A 145 -22.07 -1.30 16.99
N GLN A 146 -22.21 -2.49 16.40
CA GLN A 146 -23.01 -2.66 15.19
C GLN A 146 -24.47 -2.51 15.62
N ASN A 147 -25.10 -1.38 15.30
CA ASN A 147 -26.55 -1.31 15.29
C ASN A 147 -26.97 -1.17 13.83
N GLY A 148 -27.43 -2.30 13.27
CA GLY A 148 -28.12 -2.34 12.00
C GLY A 148 -29.37 -1.48 12.07
N ALA A 149 -29.50 -0.59 11.09
CA ALA A 149 -30.76 0.03 10.75
C ALA A 149 -31.61 -1.01 10.02
N ALA A 150 -32.75 -1.38 10.60
CA ALA A 150 -33.88 -1.92 9.88
C ALA A 150 -35.13 -1.36 10.56
N ASP A 151 -35.60 -0.25 9.99
CA ASP A 151 -36.83 0.41 10.38
C ASP A 151 -37.93 -0.01 9.40
N ASN A 152 -39.01 -0.53 9.99
CA ASN A 152 -40.41 -0.39 9.60
C ASN A 152 -41.09 -1.25 8.51
N ASN A 153 -42.09 -1.96 9.05
CA ASN A 153 -43.49 -2.02 8.63
C ASN A 153 -43.91 -3.03 7.55
N ASN A 154 -44.65 -4.05 7.99
CA ASN A 154 -46.01 -4.19 7.51
C ASN A 154 -46.92 -4.87 8.56
N ASP A 155 -47.89 -4.11 9.05
CA ASP A 155 -48.99 -4.60 9.88
C ASP A 155 -50.03 -5.34 9.03
N ASN A 156 -50.71 -6.27 9.70
CA ASN A 156 -52.10 -6.67 9.49
C ASN A 156 -52.44 -7.63 8.32
N PHE A 157 -52.81 -8.86 8.63
CA PHE A 157 -54.25 -9.19 8.74
C PHE A 157 -54.51 -10.54 9.41
N ASN A 158 -55.59 -10.53 10.20
CA ASN A 158 -56.12 -11.53 11.09
C ASN A 158 -56.86 -12.66 10.32
N GLY A 159 -56.79 -13.89 10.82
CA GLY A 159 -57.54 -15.02 10.26
C GLY A 159 -57.25 -16.33 10.99
N GLY A 160 -57.89 -16.54 12.14
CA GLY A 160 -57.79 -17.79 12.90
C GLY A 160 -58.46 -18.97 12.19
N VAL A 161 -57.87 -20.15 12.32
CA VAL A 161 -58.57 -21.45 12.32
C VAL A 161 -57.85 -22.38 13.31
N THR A 162 -58.68 -23.00 14.14
CA THR A 162 -58.42 -23.93 15.24
C THR A 162 -58.15 -25.37 14.77
N GLY A 163 -57.38 -26.14 15.56
CA GLY A 163 -57.32 -27.62 15.54
C GLY A 163 -56.41 -28.19 14.44
N ILE A 164 -55.57 -29.19 14.66
CA ILE A 164 -55.83 -30.51 15.25
C ILE A 164 -54.51 -31.11 15.79
N SER A 165 -54.64 -31.87 16.87
CA SER A 165 -53.66 -32.72 17.56
C SER A 165 -53.16 -33.93 16.73
N ASN A 166 -51.96 -34.43 17.07
CA ASN A 166 -51.50 -35.85 17.19
C ASN A 166 -49.98 -35.91 16.92
N SER A 167 -49.12 -36.15 17.91
CA SER A 167 -48.76 -37.42 18.57
C SER A 167 -47.90 -38.36 17.70
N ASP A 168 -46.71 -38.64 18.25
CA ASP A 168 -45.88 -39.85 18.14
C ASP A 168 -45.19 -40.22 16.83
N SER A 169 -43.85 -40.10 16.80
CA SER A 169 -42.90 -41.23 16.94
C SER A 169 -41.45 -40.73 16.90
#